data_AF-A0A1G4I9P4-F1
#
_entry.id   AF-A0A1G4I9P4-F1
#
_cell.length_a   1.000
_cell.length_b   1.000
_cell.length_c   1.000
_cell.angle_alpha   90.00
_cell.angle_beta   90.00
_cell.angle_gamma   90.00
#
_symmetry.space_group_name_H-M   'P 1'
#
loop_
_entity.id
_entity.type
_entity.pdbx_description
1 polymer ?
#
loop_
_entity_poly.entity_id
_entity_poly.type
_entity_poly.pdbx_seq_one_letter_code
_entity_poly.pdbx_strand_id
1 'polypeptide(L)'
;MLQPTRSTSATKGFPKLTAVGSTDGKGTSTQCGLFKASNGETSTAGIYIGDKDAKVHLAYGLIKGTASNQPNREDVSKAGTDGTPHADDIFGKTAKAAWAPRQQKTAGLLTDNKDPYKTLAGKSNAVATLKIEEAAETGSGKLTTNSSHETNLKNKYFGADLKKVEELWDKVKKQKVVATKDDLTQQADIGDVTNPTLLQQALNYYQTLQAVELTKSKVALEKLEGQIKTDKKLQI
;
A
#
# COMPACT_ATOMS: atom_id res chain seq x y z
N MET A 1 25.93 10.10 9.90
CA MET A 1 25.10 9.53 8.81
C MET A 1 24.67 10.64 7.88
N LEU A 2 25.09 10.63 6.61
CA LEU A 2 24.58 11.55 5.58
C LEU A 2 23.14 11.13 5.24
N GLN A 3 22.15 11.86 5.77
CA GLN A 3 20.75 11.55 5.48
C GLN A 3 20.30 12.32 4.23
N PRO A 4 19.80 11.63 3.18
CA PRO A 4 19.12 12.29 2.08
C PRO A 4 17.85 12.97 2.62
N THR A 5 17.74 14.30 2.46
CA THR A 5 16.66 15.09 3.05
C THR A 5 15.28 14.75 2.44
N ARG A 6 14.22 15.01 3.22
CA ARG A 6 12.84 15.13 2.73
C ARG A 6 12.76 16.38 1.83
N SER A 7 12.97 16.23 0.53
CA SER A 7 12.56 17.23 -0.45
C SER A 7 11.56 16.58 -1.40
N THR A 8 10.46 17.27 -1.67
CA THR A 8 9.38 16.90 -2.59
C THR A 8 9.79 16.97 -4.07
N SER A 9 11.05 17.34 -4.37
CA SER A 9 11.54 17.38 -5.74
C SER A 9 11.87 15.98 -6.26
N ALA A 10 11.55 15.74 -7.53
CA ALA A 10 11.83 14.54 -8.32
C ALA A 10 13.32 14.13 -8.44
N THR A 11 14.20 14.76 -7.68
CA THR A 11 15.65 14.61 -7.74
C THR A 11 16.14 13.75 -6.58
N LYS A 12 16.71 12.58 -6.88
CA LYS A 12 17.20 11.62 -5.88
C LYS A 12 18.69 11.88 -5.63
N GLY A 13 19.13 12.04 -4.37
CA GLY A 13 20.55 12.25 -4.07
C GLY A 13 20.81 12.92 -2.73
N PHE A 14 21.98 13.55 -2.58
CA PHE A 14 22.42 14.22 -1.35
C PHE A 14 22.44 15.75 -1.55
N PRO A 15 21.32 16.46 -1.44
CA PRO A 15 21.15 17.82 -1.97
C PRO A 15 22.10 18.87 -1.38
N LYS A 16 22.67 18.64 -0.19
CA LYS A 16 23.66 19.54 0.42
C LYS A 16 25.10 19.29 -0.04
N LEU A 17 25.33 18.21 -0.79
CA LEU A 17 26.64 17.82 -1.31
C LEU A 17 26.77 18.24 -2.77
N THR A 18 26.70 19.55 -3.01
CA THR A 18 26.97 20.15 -4.32
C THR A 18 28.47 20.13 -4.61
N ALA A 19 28.85 20.37 -5.87
CA ALA A 19 30.23 20.56 -6.24
C ALA A 19 30.91 21.66 -5.41
N VAL A 20 32.17 21.45 -5.08
CA VAL A 20 33.06 22.46 -4.49
C VAL A 20 34.28 22.55 -5.39
N GLY A 21 34.56 23.74 -5.90
CA GLY A 21 35.69 24.01 -6.79
C GLY A 21 37.04 23.83 -6.09
N SER A 22 38.11 23.80 -6.89
CA SER A 22 39.49 23.56 -6.44
C SER A 22 40.04 24.64 -5.50
N THR A 23 39.49 25.85 -5.53
CA THR A 23 39.86 26.94 -4.61
C THR A 23 38.97 27.03 -3.38
N ASP A 24 37.74 26.54 -3.48
CA ASP A 24 36.68 26.84 -2.51
C ASP A 24 36.58 25.78 -1.42
N GLY A 25 37.18 24.61 -1.63
CA GLY A 25 37.27 23.55 -0.62
C GLY A 25 38.37 23.77 0.42
N LYS A 26 39.16 24.85 0.30
CA LYS A 26 40.28 25.14 1.20
C LYS A 26 39.78 25.73 2.51
N GLY A 27 40.28 25.20 3.62
CA GLY A 27 40.21 25.88 4.92
C GLY A 27 41.30 26.94 5.07
N THR A 28 41.58 27.31 6.31
CA THR A 28 42.69 28.22 6.64
C THR A 28 44.03 27.65 6.19
N SER A 29 44.92 28.52 5.70
CA SER A 29 46.28 28.15 5.32
C SER A 29 47.04 27.48 6.48
N THR A 30 47.99 26.61 6.13
CA THR A 30 48.98 25.95 7.03
C THR A 30 48.45 25.06 8.16
N GLN A 31 47.13 24.84 8.27
CA GLN A 31 46.53 24.01 9.33
C GLN A 31 46.56 22.49 9.04
N CYS A 32 46.58 22.07 7.77
CA CYS A 32 46.55 20.66 7.38
C CYS A 32 47.42 20.39 6.14
N GLY A 33 48.38 19.46 6.26
CA GLY A 33 49.30 19.10 5.18
C GLY A 33 48.82 18.00 4.22
N LEU A 34 47.63 17.43 4.44
CA LEU A 34 47.17 16.23 3.71
C LEU A 34 47.09 16.41 2.20
N PHE A 35 46.70 17.60 1.72
CA PHE A 35 46.58 17.92 0.29
C PHE A 35 47.80 18.65 -0.26
N LYS A 36 48.89 18.76 0.51
CA LYS A 36 50.13 19.39 0.04
C LYS A 36 50.87 18.38 -0.85
N ALA A 37 51.12 18.77 -2.10
CA ALA A 37 51.86 17.92 -3.03
C ALA A 37 53.31 17.72 -2.56
N SER A 38 53.81 16.49 -2.63
CA SER A 38 55.24 16.18 -2.52
C SER A 38 55.97 16.41 -3.86
N ASN A 39 57.27 16.70 -3.80
CA ASN A 39 58.12 16.79 -4.98
C ASN A 39 58.61 15.39 -5.37
N GLY A 40 57.74 14.60 -6.02
CA GLY A 40 58.05 13.27 -6.54
C GLY A 40 57.52 12.10 -5.70
N GLU A 41 57.60 10.90 -6.30
CA GLU A 41 56.93 9.67 -5.84
C GLU A 41 57.69 8.91 -4.73
N THR A 42 58.99 9.17 -4.52
CA THR A 42 59.84 8.22 -3.78
C THR A 42 60.76 8.82 -2.70
N SER A 43 60.88 10.14 -2.58
CA SER A 43 61.93 10.76 -1.72
C SER A 43 61.45 11.77 -0.68
N THR A 44 60.16 12.11 -0.63
CA THR A 44 59.64 13.14 0.30
C THR A 44 58.33 12.69 0.95
N ALA A 45 58.15 12.98 2.25
CA ALA A 45 56.89 12.74 2.95
C ALA A 45 55.74 13.57 2.36
N GLY A 46 54.57 12.95 2.19
CA GLY A 46 53.38 13.57 1.61
C GLY A 46 52.76 12.71 0.52
N ILE A 47 51.70 13.21 -0.10
CA ILE A 47 51.09 12.54 -1.25
C ILE A 47 51.54 13.29 -2.51
N TYR A 48 52.03 12.54 -3.49
CA TYR A 48 52.33 13.10 -4.80
C TYR A 48 51.01 13.46 -5.50
N ILE A 49 50.74 14.76 -5.67
CA ILE A 49 49.52 15.30 -6.29
C ILE A 49 49.95 16.26 -7.40
N GLY A 50 49.75 15.92 -8.67
CA GLY A 50 50.21 16.77 -9.79
C GLY A 50 50.42 16.03 -11.12
N ASP A 51 51.32 16.57 -11.96
CA ASP A 51 51.51 16.41 -13.42
C ASP A 51 51.54 14.99 -14.05
N LYS A 52 51.36 13.92 -13.27
CA LYS A 52 51.30 12.53 -13.74
C LYS A 52 50.04 11.79 -13.29
N ASP A 53 48.91 12.50 -13.22
CA ASP A 53 47.59 11.97 -12.85
C ASP A 53 47.44 11.42 -11.43
N ALA A 54 48.45 11.57 -10.57
CA ALA A 54 48.36 11.15 -9.17
C ALA A 54 47.36 12.06 -8.42
N LYS A 55 46.26 11.45 -7.96
CA LYS A 55 45.13 12.13 -7.31
C LYS A 55 44.88 11.51 -5.94
N VAL A 56 44.53 12.35 -4.98
CA VAL A 56 43.98 11.88 -3.69
C VAL A 56 42.48 11.68 -3.86
N HIS A 57 41.98 10.52 -3.46
CA HIS A 57 40.55 10.23 -3.38
C HIS A 57 40.20 9.75 -1.97
N LEU A 58 39.37 10.51 -1.27
CA LEU A 58 38.87 10.17 0.06
C LEU A 58 37.35 10.00 0.02
N ALA A 59 36.81 9.26 1.00
CA ALA A 59 35.38 9.01 1.14
C ALA A 59 34.73 8.52 -0.17
N TYR A 60 35.26 7.41 -0.72
CA TYR A 60 34.80 6.83 -1.99
C TYR A 60 34.88 7.81 -3.18
N GLY A 61 35.87 8.70 -3.18
CA GLY A 61 36.08 9.67 -4.25
C GLY A 61 35.25 10.93 -4.15
N LEU A 62 34.47 11.13 -3.09
CA LEU A 62 33.72 12.36 -2.86
C LEU A 62 34.65 13.56 -2.69
N ILE A 63 35.74 13.40 -1.92
CA ILE A 63 36.73 14.45 -1.72
C ILE A 63 37.95 14.10 -2.57
N LYS A 64 38.34 14.99 -3.47
CA LYS A 64 39.49 14.78 -4.34
C LYS A 64 40.53 15.88 -4.16
N GLY A 65 41.79 15.52 -4.31
CA GLY A 65 42.90 16.46 -4.46
C GLY A 65 43.57 16.24 -5.80
N THR A 66 43.37 17.16 -6.74
CA THR A 66 43.96 17.11 -8.09
C THR A 66 45.13 18.08 -8.26
N ALA A 67 45.26 19.04 -7.34
CA ALA A 67 46.37 19.99 -7.28
C ALA A 67 46.74 20.27 -5.81
N SER A 68 47.97 20.75 -5.61
CA SER A 68 48.51 21.06 -4.28
C SER A 68 47.63 22.08 -3.55
N ASN A 69 47.24 21.73 -2.32
CA ASN A 69 46.37 22.51 -1.45
C ASN A 69 45.02 22.88 -2.09
N GLN A 70 44.49 22.02 -2.96
CA GLN A 70 43.23 22.26 -3.67
C GLN A 70 42.27 21.06 -3.53
N PRO A 71 41.78 20.77 -2.31
CA PRO A 71 40.71 19.79 -2.15
C PRO A 71 39.44 20.30 -2.85
N ASN A 72 38.78 19.42 -3.57
CA ASN A 72 37.52 19.66 -4.25
C ASN A 72 36.54 18.53 -3.95
N ARG A 73 35.28 18.75 -4.33
CA ARG A 73 34.21 17.76 -4.21
C ARG A 73 33.36 17.75 -5.47
N GLU A 74 33.04 16.57 -5.98
CA GLU A 74 32.10 16.41 -7.09
C GLU A 74 30.65 16.52 -6.62
N ASP A 75 29.76 16.92 -7.53
CA ASP A 75 28.34 17.07 -7.22
C ASP A 75 27.65 15.70 -7.12
N VAL A 76 27.21 15.33 -5.92
CA VAL A 76 26.40 14.13 -5.66
C VAL A 76 24.97 14.48 -5.22
N SER A 77 24.56 15.73 -5.44
CA SER A 77 23.21 16.22 -5.10
C SER A 77 22.11 15.47 -5.83
N LYS A 78 22.41 14.90 -7.00
CA LYS A 78 21.48 14.16 -7.86
C LYS A 78 21.89 12.71 -8.13
N ALA A 79 22.86 12.16 -7.39
CA ALA A 79 23.43 10.85 -7.66
C ALA A 79 22.41 9.71 -7.72
N GLY A 80 21.24 9.82 -7.09
CA GLY A 80 20.20 8.78 -7.18
C GLY A 80 19.37 8.82 -8.46
N THR A 81 19.55 9.84 -9.31
CA THR A 81 18.80 10.05 -10.55
C THR A 81 19.52 9.39 -11.72
N ASP A 82 18.80 8.60 -12.52
CA ASP A 82 19.39 7.90 -13.67
C ASP A 82 19.91 8.90 -14.71
N GLY A 83 21.02 8.55 -15.36
CA GLY A 83 21.69 9.40 -16.36
C GLY A 83 22.45 10.61 -15.77
N THR A 84 22.55 10.73 -14.44
CA THR A 84 23.39 11.75 -13.80
C THR A 84 24.78 11.19 -13.42
N PRO A 85 25.80 12.06 -13.25
CA PRO A 85 27.04 11.64 -12.63
C PRO A 85 26.78 10.94 -11.28
N HIS A 86 27.56 9.90 -11.00
CA HIS A 86 27.45 9.09 -9.77
C HIS A 86 26.19 8.22 -9.67
N ALA A 87 25.39 8.07 -10.75
CA ALA A 87 24.19 7.22 -10.77
C ALA A 87 24.44 5.75 -10.39
N ASP A 88 25.62 5.23 -10.72
CA ASP A 88 25.97 3.81 -10.63
C ASP A 88 27.03 3.50 -9.55
N ASP A 89 27.55 4.53 -8.90
CA ASP A 89 28.52 4.37 -7.81
C ASP A 89 27.83 4.19 -6.45
N ILE A 90 28.62 4.22 -5.37
CA ILE A 90 28.10 4.04 -4.02
C ILE A 90 27.08 5.12 -3.61
N PHE A 91 27.24 6.36 -4.06
CA PHE A 91 26.33 7.46 -3.75
C PHE A 91 25.00 7.27 -4.46
N GLY A 92 25.02 6.91 -5.75
CA GLY A 92 23.80 6.64 -6.50
C GLY A 92 23.06 5.40 -6.02
N LYS A 93 23.78 4.29 -5.78
CA LYS A 93 23.19 3.07 -5.20
C LYS A 93 22.57 3.32 -3.83
N THR A 94 23.27 4.07 -2.96
CA THR A 94 22.76 4.41 -1.62
C THR A 94 21.53 5.32 -1.71
N ALA A 95 21.56 6.35 -2.56
CA ALA A 95 20.43 7.24 -2.75
C ALA A 95 19.20 6.51 -3.31
N LYS A 96 19.39 5.61 -4.29
CA LYS A 96 18.34 4.75 -4.84
C LYS A 96 17.76 3.81 -3.78
N ALA A 97 18.62 3.13 -3.02
CA ALA A 97 18.20 2.22 -1.95
C ALA A 97 17.41 2.96 -0.84
N ALA A 98 17.84 4.16 -0.45
CA ALA A 98 17.12 4.98 0.53
C ALA A 98 15.76 5.49 0.02
N TRP A 99 15.58 5.54 -1.31
CA TRP A 99 14.34 5.96 -1.95
C TRP A 99 13.38 4.80 -2.27
N ALA A 100 13.88 3.58 -2.43
CA ALA A 100 13.07 2.41 -2.78
C ALA A 100 11.91 2.12 -1.81
N PRO A 101 12.09 2.17 -0.46
CA PRO A 101 10.98 2.02 0.48
C PRO A 101 9.94 3.15 0.36
N ARG A 102 10.35 4.35 -0.08
CA ARG A 102 9.45 5.51 -0.26
C ARG A 102 8.54 5.36 -1.48
N GLN A 103 8.90 4.48 -2.42
CA GLN A 103 8.09 4.16 -3.60
C GLN A 103 7.11 3.03 -3.36
N GLN A 104 7.27 2.28 -2.28
CA GLN A 104 6.26 1.30 -1.93
C GLN A 104 5.00 2.08 -1.58
N LYS A 105 3.98 1.97 -2.44
CA LYS A 105 2.62 2.32 -2.06
C LYS A 105 2.27 1.40 -0.90
N THR A 106 2.47 1.86 0.32
CA THR A 106 1.81 1.28 1.47
C THR A 106 0.33 1.36 1.14
N ALA A 107 -0.33 0.20 1.03
CA ALA A 107 -1.79 0.18 0.98
C ALA A 107 -2.24 1.06 2.15
N GLY A 108 -2.95 2.15 1.84
CA GLY A 108 -3.40 3.05 2.89
C GLY A 108 -4.09 2.20 3.94
N LEU A 109 -3.73 2.41 5.22
CA LEU A 109 -4.55 1.91 6.31
C LEU A 109 -5.98 2.34 5.98
N LEU A 110 -6.88 1.36 5.90
CA LEU A 110 -8.30 1.62 5.71
C LEU A 110 -8.72 2.44 6.92
N THR A 111 -8.73 3.75 6.75
CA THR A 111 -9.36 4.65 7.71
C THR A 111 -10.83 4.27 7.76
N ASP A 112 -11.50 4.54 8.88
CA ASP A 112 -12.95 4.36 9.04
C ASP A 112 -13.72 5.40 8.21
N ASN A 113 -13.48 5.41 6.90
CA ASN A 113 -14.13 6.25 5.91
C ASN A 113 -14.78 5.37 4.83
N LYS A 114 -15.75 5.95 4.13
CA LYS A 114 -16.58 5.24 3.14
C LYS A 114 -15.85 4.98 1.81
N ASP A 115 -14.73 5.65 1.59
CA ASP A 115 -13.99 5.67 0.32
C ASP A 115 -13.43 4.31 -0.13
N PRO A 116 -12.93 3.44 0.77
CA PRO A 116 -12.50 2.11 0.38
C PRO A 116 -13.65 1.24 -0.13
N TYR A 117 -14.86 1.38 0.44
CA TYR A 117 -16.02 0.62 -0.01
C TYR A 117 -16.49 1.07 -1.39
N LYS A 118 -16.45 2.39 -1.67
CA LYS A 118 -16.68 2.90 -3.04
C LYS A 118 -15.63 2.36 -4.00
N THR A 119 -14.36 2.35 -3.58
CA THR A 119 -13.27 1.80 -4.40
C THR A 119 -13.50 0.32 -4.70
N LEU A 120 -13.90 -0.48 -3.70
CA LEU A 120 -14.20 -1.90 -3.86
C LEU A 120 -15.41 -2.14 -4.78
N ALA A 121 -16.51 -1.41 -4.59
CA ALA A 121 -17.69 -1.47 -5.46
C ALA A 121 -17.41 -1.02 -6.91
N GLY A 122 -16.37 -0.19 -7.10
CA GLY A 122 -15.89 0.23 -8.41
C GLY A 122 -15.09 -0.83 -9.17
N LYS A 123 -14.54 -1.84 -8.49
CA LYS A 123 -13.72 -2.88 -9.12
C LYS A 123 -14.57 -3.87 -9.93
N SER A 124 -13.98 -4.40 -11.00
CA SER A 124 -14.59 -5.45 -11.82
C SER A 124 -15.00 -6.69 -11.01
N ASN A 125 -14.23 -7.03 -9.98
CA ASN A 125 -14.51 -8.17 -9.11
C ASN A 125 -15.86 -8.05 -8.38
N ALA A 126 -16.30 -6.83 -8.00
CA ALA A 126 -17.60 -6.66 -7.35
C ALA A 126 -18.76 -7.02 -8.28
N VAL A 127 -18.68 -6.60 -9.55
CA VAL A 127 -19.67 -6.94 -10.57
C VAL A 127 -19.62 -8.42 -10.92
N ALA A 128 -18.42 -9.03 -10.93
CA ALA A 128 -18.28 -10.47 -11.14
C ALA A 128 -18.99 -11.29 -10.05
N THR A 129 -18.86 -10.90 -8.78
CA THR A 129 -19.58 -11.54 -7.67
C THR A 129 -21.09 -11.39 -7.81
N LEU A 130 -21.59 -10.20 -8.13
CA LEU A 130 -23.04 -9.98 -8.31
C LEU A 130 -23.65 -10.85 -9.41
N LYS A 131 -22.91 -11.13 -10.50
CA LYS A 131 -23.37 -12.04 -11.54
C LYS A 131 -23.49 -13.49 -11.07
N ILE A 132 -22.56 -13.92 -10.21
CA ILE A 132 -22.59 -15.28 -9.62
C ILE A 132 -23.81 -15.39 -8.70
N GLU A 133 -24.05 -14.38 -7.87
CA GLU A 133 -25.21 -14.32 -6.98
C GLU A 133 -26.53 -14.32 -7.78
N GLU A 134 -26.66 -13.50 -8.82
CA GLU A 134 -27.86 -13.47 -9.66
C GLU A 134 -28.09 -14.80 -10.40
N ALA A 135 -27.02 -15.46 -10.88
CA ALA A 135 -27.14 -16.77 -11.51
C ALA A 135 -27.62 -17.85 -10.52
N ALA A 136 -27.21 -17.73 -9.25
CA ALA A 136 -27.70 -18.60 -8.18
C ALA A 136 -29.17 -18.31 -7.82
N GLU A 137 -29.54 -17.04 -7.66
CA GLU A 137 -30.92 -16.61 -7.37
C GLU A 137 -31.92 -17.03 -8.45
N THR A 138 -31.49 -16.97 -9.72
CA THR A 138 -32.34 -17.32 -10.88
C THR A 138 -32.32 -18.81 -11.22
N GLY A 139 -31.44 -19.59 -10.60
CA GLY A 139 -31.23 -21.00 -10.95
C GLY A 139 -30.76 -21.23 -12.39
N SER A 140 -30.29 -20.17 -13.07
CA SER A 140 -29.98 -20.21 -14.50
C SER A 140 -28.70 -20.99 -14.83
N GLY A 141 -27.82 -21.20 -13.84
CA GLY A 141 -26.55 -21.92 -13.99
C GLY A 141 -25.57 -21.26 -14.98
N LYS A 142 -25.89 -20.07 -15.50
CA LYS A 142 -25.13 -19.35 -16.52
C LYS A 142 -24.96 -17.90 -16.12
N LEU A 143 -23.77 -17.35 -16.35
CA LEU A 143 -23.49 -15.94 -16.11
C LEU A 143 -23.89 -15.09 -17.31
N THR A 144 -24.60 -13.98 -17.07
CA THR A 144 -24.86 -12.96 -18.08
C THR A 144 -23.68 -12.00 -18.16
N THR A 145 -23.09 -11.82 -19.35
CA THR A 145 -21.80 -11.11 -19.52
C THR A 145 -21.84 -9.83 -20.36
N ASN A 146 -23.01 -9.35 -20.78
CA ASN A 146 -23.08 -8.13 -21.58
C ASN A 146 -22.92 -6.85 -20.73
N SER A 147 -22.40 -5.78 -21.34
CA SER A 147 -22.05 -4.52 -20.67
C SER A 147 -23.26 -3.72 -20.15
N SER A 148 -24.39 -3.77 -20.86
CA SER A 148 -25.64 -3.15 -20.40
C SER A 148 -26.13 -3.81 -19.10
N HIS A 149 -26.05 -5.13 -19.03
CA HIS A 149 -26.41 -5.90 -17.84
C HIS A 149 -25.47 -5.62 -16.66
N GLU A 150 -24.15 -5.52 -16.89
CA GLU A 150 -23.20 -5.10 -15.85
C GLU A 150 -23.54 -3.73 -15.27
N THR A 151 -23.88 -2.77 -16.13
CA THR A 151 -24.27 -1.42 -15.72
C THR A 151 -25.57 -1.45 -14.91
N ASN A 152 -26.54 -2.25 -15.35
CA ASN A 152 -27.81 -2.43 -14.65
C ASN A 152 -27.61 -3.07 -13.27
N LEU A 153 -26.81 -4.14 -13.17
CA LEU A 153 -26.45 -4.76 -11.88
C LEU A 153 -25.77 -3.76 -10.96
N LYS A 154 -24.76 -3.04 -11.45
CA LYS A 154 -24.04 -2.04 -10.65
C LYS A 154 -24.98 -0.94 -10.15
N ASN A 155 -25.88 -0.43 -11.00
CA ASN A 155 -26.86 0.58 -10.62
C ASN A 155 -27.93 0.02 -9.66
N LYS A 156 -28.34 -1.23 -9.81
CA LYS A 156 -29.30 -1.91 -8.91
C LYS A 156 -28.74 -1.96 -7.49
N TYR A 157 -27.54 -2.51 -7.31
CA TYR A 157 -26.95 -2.78 -6.00
C TYR A 157 -26.21 -1.57 -5.39
N PHE A 158 -25.43 -0.84 -6.19
CA PHE A 158 -24.59 0.26 -5.69
C PHE A 158 -25.11 1.67 -6.05
N GLY A 159 -26.13 1.76 -6.90
CA GLY A 159 -26.67 3.05 -7.36
C GLY A 159 -25.81 3.73 -8.42
N ALA A 160 -26.41 4.72 -9.09
CA ALA A 160 -25.68 5.60 -9.99
C ALA A 160 -24.54 6.29 -9.22
N ASP A 161 -23.35 6.34 -9.82
CA ASP A 161 -22.12 6.88 -9.21
C ASP A 161 -21.77 6.26 -7.84
N LEU A 162 -22.21 5.02 -7.57
CA LEU A 162 -21.97 4.31 -6.31
C LEU A 162 -22.61 4.99 -5.09
N LYS A 163 -23.66 5.82 -5.27
CA LYS A 163 -24.29 6.58 -4.18
C LYS A 163 -24.91 5.69 -3.08
N LYS A 164 -25.42 4.49 -3.42
CA LYS A 164 -25.98 3.57 -2.42
C LYS A 164 -24.92 2.89 -1.55
N VAL A 165 -23.65 2.94 -1.93
CA VAL A 165 -22.56 2.34 -1.13
C VAL A 165 -22.45 3.02 0.23
N GLU A 166 -22.66 4.34 0.30
CA GLU A 166 -22.62 5.06 1.56
C GLU A 166 -23.79 4.71 2.48
N GLU A 167 -24.99 4.59 1.90
CA GLU A 167 -26.19 4.17 2.63
C GLU A 167 -26.04 2.74 3.15
N LEU A 168 -25.49 1.84 2.33
CA LEU A 168 -25.22 0.46 2.71
C LEU A 168 -24.22 0.41 3.87
N TRP A 169 -23.15 1.18 3.80
CA TRP A 169 -22.16 1.27 4.87
C TRP A 169 -22.79 1.73 6.20
N ASP A 170 -23.58 2.81 6.17
CA ASP A 170 -24.22 3.34 7.38
C ASP A 170 -25.26 2.36 7.95
N LYS A 171 -26.00 1.65 7.09
CA LYS A 171 -26.93 0.60 7.49
C LYS A 171 -26.20 -0.58 8.12
N VAL A 172 -25.11 -1.03 7.50
CA VAL A 172 -24.28 -2.11 8.05
C VAL A 172 -23.78 -1.69 9.41
N LYS A 173 -23.13 -0.53 9.56
CA LYS A 173 -22.60 -0.08 10.86
C LYS A 173 -23.66 -0.05 11.98
N LYS A 174 -24.87 0.42 11.67
CA LYS A 174 -25.98 0.52 12.64
C LYS A 174 -26.75 -0.79 12.84
N GLN A 175 -26.38 -1.86 12.13
CA GLN A 175 -27.04 -3.13 12.28
C GLN A 175 -26.75 -3.68 13.68
N LYS A 176 -27.81 -3.90 14.45
CA LYS A 176 -27.71 -4.54 15.76
C LYS A 176 -27.37 -6.01 15.59
N VAL A 177 -26.31 -6.46 16.27
CA VAL A 177 -25.84 -7.84 16.31
C VAL A 177 -25.61 -8.28 17.75
N VAL A 178 -25.72 -9.58 18.00
CA VAL A 178 -25.35 -10.17 19.30
C VAL A 178 -23.88 -9.87 19.58
N ALA A 179 -23.61 -9.20 20.70
CA ALA A 179 -22.31 -8.57 20.96
C ALA A 179 -21.51 -9.23 22.08
N THR A 180 -22.05 -10.24 22.77
CA THR A 180 -21.39 -10.87 23.92
C THR A 180 -21.43 -12.40 23.85
N LYS A 181 -20.53 -13.04 24.60
CA LYS A 181 -20.44 -14.50 24.71
C LYS A 181 -21.47 -15.11 25.65
N ASP A 182 -21.91 -14.32 26.62
CA ASP A 182 -22.60 -14.84 27.80
C ASP A 182 -24.08 -14.42 27.84
N ASP A 183 -24.45 -13.37 27.10
CA ASP A 183 -25.81 -12.86 27.04
C ASP A 183 -26.22 -12.57 25.59
N LEU A 184 -26.96 -13.51 25.00
CA LEU A 184 -27.47 -13.43 23.63
C LEU A 184 -28.60 -12.39 23.48
N THR A 185 -29.09 -11.81 24.59
CA THR A 185 -30.07 -10.72 24.56
C THR A 185 -29.41 -9.34 24.39
N GLN A 186 -28.11 -9.24 24.67
CA GLN A 186 -27.35 -8.01 24.49
C GLN A 186 -26.94 -7.82 23.03
N GLN A 187 -27.33 -6.68 22.49
CA GLN A 187 -27.03 -6.29 21.12
C GLN A 187 -26.22 -5.00 21.08
N ALA A 188 -25.26 -4.93 20.16
CA ALA A 188 -24.51 -3.73 19.83
C ALA A 188 -24.59 -3.45 18.33
N ASP A 189 -24.32 -2.21 17.95
CA ASP A 189 -24.12 -1.87 16.54
C ASP A 189 -22.87 -2.61 16.05
N ILE A 190 -22.93 -3.29 14.89
CA ILE A 190 -21.76 -4.02 14.36
C ILE A 190 -20.56 -3.09 14.15
N GLY A 191 -20.80 -1.79 13.91
CA GLY A 191 -19.78 -0.77 13.83
C GLY A 191 -18.99 -0.54 15.12
N ASP A 192 -19.57 -0.88 16.27
CA ASP A 192 -18.93 -0.76 17.59
C ASP A 192 -18.22 -2.07 18.01
N VAL A 193 -18.49 -3.18 17.31
CA VAL A 193 -17.86 -4.48 17.59
C VAL A 193 -16.49 -4.56 16.90
N THR A 194 -15.45 -4.16 17.62
CA THR A 194 -14.08 -4.12 17.09
C THR A 194 -13.30 -5.44 17.27
N ASN A 195 -13.80 -6.38 18.08
CA ASN A 195 -13.15 -7.66 18.34
C ASN A 195 -13.51 -8.70 17.26
N PRO A 196 -12.55 -9.20 16.47
CA PRO A 196 -12.83 -10.20 15.42
C PRO A 196 -13.45 -11.50 15.93
N THR A 197 -13.15 -11.90 17.17
CA THR A 197 -13.73 -13.10 17.78
C THR A 197 -15.23 -12.92 18.03
N LEU A 198 -15.65 -11.74 18.48
CA LEU A 198 -17.07 -11.43 18.72
C LEU A 198 -17.81 -11.34 17.37
N LEU A 199 -17.20 -10.75 16.34
CA LEU A 199 -17.76 -10.74 14.98
C LEU A 199 -17.96 -12.16 14.42
N GLN A 200 -16.98 -13.05 14.60
CA GLN A 200 -17.11 -14.44 14.16
C GLN A 200 -18.19 -15.20 14.94
N GLN A 201 -18.32 -14.93 16.24
CA GLN A 201 -19.37 -15.54 17.06
C GLN A 201 -20.76 -15.06 16.64
N ALA A 202 -20.93 -13.75 16.38
CA ALA A 202 -22.16 -13.20 15.83
C ALA A 202 -22.50 -13.85 14.48
N LEU A 203 -21.51 -14.03 13.60
CA LEU A 203 -21.70 -14.72 12.32
C LEU A 203 -22.19 -16.16 12.53
N ASN A 204 -21.54 -16.93 13.40
CA ASN A 204 -21.93 -18.32 13.70
C ASN A 204 -23.35 -18.40 14.27
N TYR A 205 -23.73 -17.45 15.14
CA TYR A 205 -25.06 -17.37 15.71
C TYR A 205 -26.14 -17.22 14.61
N TYR A 206 -25.98 -16.23 13.71
CA TYR A 206 -26.97 -16.01 12.66
C TYR A 206 -27.00 -17.11 11.60
N GLN A 207 -25.86 -17.73 11.28
CA GLN A 207 -25.83 -18.91 10.40
C GLN A 207 -26.60 -20.10 11.01
N THR A 208 -26.41 -20.35 12.30
CA THR A 208 -27.12 -21.42 13.02
C THR A 208 -28.61 -21.13 13.07
N LEU A 209 -29.00 -19.88 13.36
CA LEU A 209 -30.40 -19.45 13.41
C LEU A 209 -31.10 -19.69 12.05
N GLN A 210 -30.48 -19.25 10.95
CA GLN A 210 -31.03 -19.47 9.59
C GLN A 210 -31.19 -20.95 9.26
N ALA A 211 -30.21 -21.80 9.62
CA ALA A 211 -30.29 -23.23 9.39
C ALA A 211 -31.45 -23.89 10.17
N VAL A 212 -31.68 -23.47 11.41
CA VAL A 212 -32.80 -23.94 12.24
C VAL A 212 -34.13 -23.49 11.66
N GLU A 213 -34.26 -22.23 11.24
CA GLU A 213 -35.48 -21.69 10.62
C GLU A 213 -35.82 -22.38 9.30
N LEU A 214 -34.81 -22.66 8.47
CA LEU A 214 -34.98 -23.42 7.23
C LEU A 214 -35.48 -24.84 7.52
N THR A 215 -34.90 -25.50 8.53
CA THR A 215 -35.31 -26.85 8.94
C THR A 215 -36.76 -26.85 9.43
N LYS A 216 -37.16 -25.88 10.26
CA LYS A 216 -38.55 -25.73 10.71
C LYS A 216 -39.52 -25.52 9.55
N SER A 217 -39.14 -24.67 8.59
CA SER A 217 -39.96 -24.38 7.42
C SER A 217 -40.14 -25.63 6.54
N LYS A 218 -39.09 -26.43 6.36
CA LYS A 218 -39.15 -27.71 5.65
C LYS A 218 -40.10 -28.70 6.33
N VAL A 219 -39.99 -28.87 7.64
CA VAL A 219 -40.89 -29.77 8.41
C VAL A 219 -42.35 -29.31 8.31
N ALA A 220 -42.60 -27.99 8.36
CA ALA A 220 -43.95 -27.46 8.21
C ALA A 220 -44.53 -27.73 6.80
N LEU A 221 -43.71 -27.59 5.75
CA LEU A 221 -44.09 -27.93 4.38
C LEU A 221 -44.41 -29.42 4.25
N GLU A 222 -43.58 -30.32 4.77
CA GLU A 222 -43.81 -31.76 4.75
C GLU A 222 -45.13 -32.15 5.46
N LYS A 223 -45.44 -31.48 6.59
CA LYS A 223 -46.70 -31.70 7.32
C LYS A 223 -47.91 -31.24 6.50
N LEU A 224 -47.84 -30.06 5.87
CA LEU A 224 -48.90 -29.54 5.01
C LEU A 224 -49.12 -30.45 3.79
N GLU A 225 -48.05 -30.92 3.15
CA GLU A 225 -48.15 -31.87 2.03
C GLU A 225 -48.80 -33.20 2.45
N GLY A 226 -48.49 -33.69 3.66
CA GLY A 226 -49.14 -34.88 4.23
C GLY A 226 -50.63 -34.69 4.49
N GLN A 227 -51.03 -33.52 5.00
CA GLN A 227 -52.44 -33.17 5.23
C GLN A 227 -53.21 -33.07 3.91
N ILE A 228 -52.67 -32.37 2.90
CA ILE A 228 -53.28 -32.27 1.56
C ILE A 228 -53.51 -33.67 0.95
N LYS A 229 -52.55 -34.59 1.10
CA LYS A 229 -52.68 -35.98 0.61
C LYS A 229 -53.76 -36.76 1.35
N THR A 230 -53.93 -36.49 2.64
CA THR A 230 -54.94 -37.16 3.48
C THR A 230 -56.34 -36.63 3.16
N ASP A 231 -56.51 -35.32 3.04
CA ASP A 231 -57.80 -34.69 2.73
C ASP A 231 -58.29 -35.08 1.33
N LYS A 232 -57.39 -35.18 0.35
CA LYS A 232 -57.74 -35.69 -0.99
C LYS A 232 -58.23 -37.15 -0.98
N LYS A 233 -57.77 -37.98 -0.04
CA LYS A 233 -58.23 -39.37 0.09
C LYS A 233 -59.59 -39.49 0.77
N LEU A 234 -59.99 -38.50 1.57
CA LEU A 234 -61.29 -38.46 2.27
C LEU A 234 -62.43 -37.88 1.42
N GLN A 235 -62.14 -37.34 0.23
CA GLN A 235 -63.12 -36.77 -0.71
C GLN A 235 -63.52 -37.75 -1.84
N ILE A 236 -63.13 -39.03 -1.75
CA ILE A 236 -63.50 -40.12 -2.67
C ILE A 236 -64.34 -41.12 -1.89
#